data_AF-A0A833PF22-F1
#
_entry.id   AF-A0A833PF22-F1
#
_cell.length_a   1.000
_cell.length_b   1.000
_cell.length_c   1.000
_cell.angle_alpha   90.00
_cell.angle_beta   90.00
_cell.angle_gamma   90.00
#
_symmetry.space_group_name_H-M   'P 1'
#
loop_
_entity.id
_entity.type
_entity.pdbx_description
1 polymer ?
#
loop_
_entity_poly.entity_id
_entity_poly.type
_entity_poly.pdbx_seq_one_letter_code
_entity_poly.pdbx_strand_id
1 'polypeptide(L)'
;MSKRNKMSRLVIAKQKDNLEKSIAVQIKYRFNHNPWISEKINDIEVYSVSGLTRYKVLKVQYEGRRIVFLYGVLSYVIDLKS
;
A
#
# COMPACT_ATOMS: atom_id res chain seq x y z
N MET A 1 -15.65 -4.41 -21.81
CA MET A 1 -15.27 -3.64 -20.60
C MET A 1 -13.91 -4.13 -20.11
N SER A 2 -12.86 -3.31 -20.24
CA SER A 2 -11.51 -3.66 -19.79
C SER A 2 -11.51 -3.91 -18.28
N LYS A 3 -11.17 -5.15 -17.87
CA LYS A 3 -10.89 -5.51 -16.48
C LYS A 3 -9.67 -4.69 -16.04
N ARG A 4 -9.91 -3.49 -15.51
CA ARG A 4 -8.87 -2.68 -14.85
C ARG A 4 -8.22 -3.57 -13.79
N ASN A 5 -6.92 -3.84 -13.93
CA ASN A 5 -6.13 -4.73 -13.06
C ASN A 5 -6.10 -4.19 -11.62
N LYS A 6 -7.15 -4.48 -10.85
CA LYS A 6 -7.17 -4.29 -9.40
C LYS A 6 -6.36 -5.44 -8.80
N MET A 7 -5.21 -5.11 -8.22
CA MET A 7 -4.39 -6.09 -7.53
C MET A 7 -4.60 -5.95 -6.02
N SER A 8 -4.66 -7.10 -5.34
CA SER A 8 -4.79 -7.18 -3.90
C SER A 8 -3.76 -8.16 -3.37
N ARG A 9 -2.98 -7.76 -2.37
CA ARG A 9 -2.01 -8.66 -1.72
C ARG A 9 -1.88 -8.37 -0.24
N LEU A 10 -1.52 -9.41 0.52
CA LEU A 10 -1.12 -9.28 1.92
C LEU A 10 0.36 -8.90 1.99
N VAL A 11 0.69 -7.98 2.88
CA VAL A 11 2.06 -7.50 3.12
C VAL A 11 2.29 -7.26 4.60
N ILE A 12 3.55 -7.28 4.99
CA ILE A 12 3.97 -6.88 6.33
C ILE A 12 4.37 -5.40 6.30
N ALA A 13 3.76 -4.61 7.18
CA ALA A 13 4.17 -3.25 7.46
C ALA A 13 5.00 -3.20 8.74
N LYS A 14 6.00 -2.34 8.79
CA LYS A 14 6.83 -2.10 9.98
C LYS A 14 6.51 -0.74 10.58
N GLN A 15 6.48 -0.64 11.91
CA GLN A 15 6.32 0.66 12.55
C GLN A 15 7.55 1.52 12.27
N LYS A 16 7.33 2.79 11.93
CA LYS A 16 8.40 3.72 11.53
C LYS A 16 9.44 3.93 12.62
N ASP A 17 9.00 4.02 13.87
CA ASP A 17 9.84 4.35 15.02
C ASP A 17 10.30 3.11 15.82
N ASN A 18 9.84 1.92 15.44
CA ASN A 18 10.25 0.65 16.04
C ASN A 18 10.16 -0.49 15.02
N LEU A 19 11.30 -0.87 14.45
CA LEU A 19 11.36 -1.87 13.38
C LEU A 19 11.06 -3.31 13.83
N GLU A 20 11.07 -3.59 15.13
CA GLU A 20 10.66 -4.89 15.69
C GLU A 20 9.13 -5.04 15.69
N LYS A 21 8.40 -3.92 15.70
CA LYS A 21 6.94 -3.91 15.62
C LYS A 21 6.50 -3.97 14.16
N SER A 22 5.81 -5.06 13.82
CA SER A 22 5.25 -5.27 12.49
C SER A 22 3.80 -5.72 12.55
N ILE A 23 3.04 -5.43 11.50
CA ILE A 23 1.65 -5.83 11.36
C ILE A 23 1.41 -6.34 9.93
N ALA A 24 0.55 -7.35 9.79
CA ALA A 24 0.06 -7.76 8.49
C ALA A 24 -1.09 -6.85 8.05
N VAL A 25 -1.09 -6.45 6.78
CA VAL A 25 -2.12 -5.61 6.18
C VAL A 25 -2.42 -6.07 4.76
N GLN A 26 -3.61 -5.75 4.27
CA GLN A 26 -3.99 -5.97 2.88
C GLN A 26 -3.81 -4.65 2.11
N ILE A 27 -3.04 -4.69 1.03
CA ILE A 27 -2.97 -3.57 0.09
C ILE A 27 -3.82 -3.86 -1.13
N LYS A 28 -4.57 -2.85 -1.57
CA LYS A 28 -5.32 -2.86 -2.82
C LYS A 28 -4.81 -1.70 -3.67
N TYR A 29 -4.42 -1.96 -4.90
CA TYR A 29 -3.90 -0.92 -5.78
C TYR A 29 -4.28 -1.11 -7.23
N ARG A 30 -4.21 -0.01 -7.99
CA ARG A 30 -4.45 0.03 -9.43
C ARG A 30 -3.26 0.64 -10.15
N PHE A 31 -2.73 -0.10 -11.12
CA PHE A 31 -1.74 0.45 -12.05
C PHE A 31 -2.43 1.28 -13.13
N ASN A 32 -1.77 2.37 -13.54
CA ASN A 32 -2.16 3.06 -14.74
C ASN A 32 -1.47 2.37 -15.93
N HIS A 33 -2.25 1.66 -16.75
CA HIS A 33 -1.74 1.07 -17.99
C HIS A 33 -1.76 2.15 -19.08
N ASN A 34 -0.85 3.12 -18.99
CA ASN A 34 -0.61 4.05 -20.08
C ASN A 34 0.70 3.63 -20.77
N PRO A 35 0.67 3.11 -22.02
CA PRO A 35 1.86 2.58 -22.69
C PRO A 35 2.96 3.63 -22.92
N TRP A 36 2.67 4.92 -22.69
CA TRP A 36 3.60 6.04 -22.86
C TRP A 36 4.20 6.56 -21.55
N ILE A 37 3.79 6.04 -20.39
CA ILE A 37 4.24 6.49 -19.06
C ILE A 37 4.55 5.24 -18.22
N SER A 38 5.73 5.18 -17.60
CA SER A 38 6.12 4.16 -16.60
C SER A 38 4.95 3.82 -15.66
N GLU A 39 4.75 2.53 -15.36
CA GLU A 39 3.64 1.99 -14.55
C GLU A 39 3.57 2.64 -13.16
N LYS A 40 2.95 3.81 -13.08
CA LYS A 40 2.72 4.50 -11.81
C LYS A 40 1.47 3.94 -11.15
N ILE A 41 1.60 3.59 -9.87
CA ILE A 41 0.46 3.22 -9.06
C ILE A 41 -0.37 4.48 -8.79
N ASN A 42 -1.60 4.50 -9.31
CA ASN A 42 -2.48 5.68 -9.28
C ASN A 42 -3.31 5.78 -8.00
N ASP A 43 -3.63 4.63 -7.41
CA ASP A 43 -4.51 4.54 -6.24
C ASP A 43 -4.03 3.37 -5.37
N ILE A 44 -3.76 3.65 -4.09
CA ILE A 44 -3.33 2.68 -3.08
C ILE A 44 -4.23 2.83 -1.87
N GLU A 45 -4.81 1.71 -1.47
CA GLU A 45 -5.57 1.59 -0.24
C GLU A 45 -4.93 0.51 0.64
N VAL A 46 -4.83 0.79 1.94
CA VAL A 46 -4.32 -0.16 2.93
C VAL A 46 -5.47 -0.52 3.86
N TYR A 47 -5.64 -1.81 4.14
CA TYR A 47 -6.70 -2.35 4.98
C TYR A 47 -6.15 -3.29 6.05
N SER A 48 -6.94 -3.56 7.08
CA SER A 48 -6.76 -4.72 7.95
C SER A 48 -6.71 -6.01 7.13
N VAL A 49 -6.15 -7.09 7.69
CA VAL A 49 -6.11 -8.42 7.03
C VAL A 49 -7.51 -8.91 6.66
N SER A 50 -8.52 -8.61 7.49
CA SER A 50 -9.93 -8.92 7.22
C SER A 50 -10.56 -8.07 6.12
N GLY A 51 -9.89 -7.00 5.67
CA GLY A 51 -10.43 -6.04 4.72
C GLY A 51 -11.50 -5.09 5.28
N LEU A 52 -11.86 -5.22 6.57
CA LEU A 52 -12.95 -4.48 7.21
C LEU A 52 -12.57 -3.03 7.56
N THR A 53 -11.32 -2.80 7.95
CA THR A 53 -10.86 -1.48 8.39
C THR A 53 -9.93 -0.90 7.34
N ARG A 54 -10.26 0.26 6.79
CA ARG A 54 -9.36 1.03 5.92
C ARG A 54 -8.44 1.92 6.76
N TYR A 55 -7.16 1.86 6.48
CA TYR A 55 -6.16 2.73 7.12
C TYR A 55 -5.87 3.97 6.28
N LYS A 56 -5.58 5.08 6.97
CA LYS A 56 -5.25 6.35 6.32
C LYS A 56 -3.84 6.28 5.74
N VAL A 57 -3.73 6.32 4.41
CA VAL A 57 -2.46 6.49 3.71
C VAL A 57 -2.02 7.94 3.84
N LEU A 58 -0.82 8.17 4.34
CA LEU A 58 -0.22 9.50 4.48
C LEU A 58 0.63 9.87 3.27
N LYS A 59 1.39 8.91 2.76
CA LYS A 59 2.35 9.15 1.69
C LYS A 59 2.60 7.90 0.86
N VAL A 60 2.73 8.10 -0.44
CA VAL A 60 3.19 7.09 -1.40
C VAL A 60 4.45 7.65 -2.07
N GLN A 61 5.53 6.89 -2.07
CA GLN A 61 6.85 7.30 -2.59
C GLN A 61 7.43 6.25 -3.53
N TYR A 62 8.47 6.63 -4.28
CA TYR A 62 9.20 5.75 -5.19
C TYR A 62 8.26 4.99 -6.14
N GLU A 63 7.38 5.74 -6.81
CA GLU A 63 6.42 5.20 -7.79
C GLU A 63 5.44 4.16 -7.20
N GLY A 64 5.23 4.20 -5.88
CA GLY A 64 4.34 3.28 -5.17
C GLY A 64 5.05 2.11 -4.51
N ARG A 65 6.38 2.06 -4.56
CA ARG A 65 7.17 1.03 -3.85
C ARG A 65 7.19 1.24 -2.34
N ARG A 66 7.01 2.47 -1.85
CA ARG A 66 6.97 2.76 -0.41
C ARG A 66 5.68 3.45 -0.03
N ILE A 67 4.98 2.88 0.95
CA ILE A 67 3.68 3.37 1.41
C ILE A 67 3.77 3.64 2.91
N VAL A 68 3.39 4.83 3.33
CA VAL A 68 3.31 5.23 4.74
C VAL A 68 1.84 5.43 5.11
N PHE A 69 1.38 4.77 6.17
CA PHE A 69 -0.01 4.83 6.63
C PHE A 69 -0.11 4.86 8.16
N LEU A 70 -1.30 5.18 8.67
CA LEU A 70 -1.59 5.20 10.10
C LEU A 70 -2.37 3.98 10.56
N TYR A 71 -1.91 3.37 11.66
CA TYR A 71 -2.68 2.44 12.47
C TYR A 71 -2.84 3.05 13.87
N GLY A 72 -4.04 3.51 14.19
CA GLY A 72 -4.27 4.40 15.32
C GLY A 72 -3.49 5.71 15.13
N VAL A 73 -2.66 6.08 16.11
CA VAL A 73 -1.78 7.27 16.06
C VAL A 73 -0.38 6.97 15.53
N LEU A 74 -0.07 5.70 15.27
CA LEU A 74 1.27 5.25 14.93
C LEU A 74 1.46 5.15 13.42
N SER A 75 2.64 5.55 12.94
CA SER A 75 3.00 5.46 11.53
C SER A 75 3.64 4.11 11.22
N TYR A 76 3.14 3.48 10.16
CA TYR A 76 3.67 2.23 9.62
C TYR A 76 4.10 2.42 8.16
N VAL A 77 5.09 1.63 7.75
CA VAL A 77 5.73 1.67 6.44
C VAL A 77 5.64 0.30 5.79
N ILE A 78 5.28 0.28 4.51
CA ILE A 78 5.33 -0.88 3.64
C ILE A 78 6.35 -0.58 2.56
N ASP A 79 7.35 -1.46 2.41
CA ASP A 79 8.28 -1.45 1.29
C ASP A 79 7.95 -2.64 0.38
N LEU A 80 7.37 -2.35 -0.78
CA LEU A 80 7.14 -3.32 -1.85
C LEU A 80 8.47 -3.50 -2.60
N LYS A 81 9.22 -4.56 -2.26
CA LYS A 81 10.33 -5.00 -3.11
C LYS A 81 9.78 -5.41 -4.47
N SER A 82 10.48 -4.99 -5.52
CA SER A 82 10.23 -5.40 -6.91
C SER A 82 10.68 -6.83 -7.13
#